data_AF-A0A1Q7LMM5-F1
#
_entry.id   AF-A0A1Q7LMM5-F1
#
_cell.length_a   1.000
_cell.length_b   1.000
_cell.length_c   1.000
_cell.angle_alpha   90.00
_cell.angle_beta   90.00
_cell.angle_gamma   90.00
#
_symmetry.space_group_name_H-M   'P 1'
#
loop_
_entity.id
_entity.type
_entity.pdbx_description
1 polymer ?
#
loop_
_entity_poly.entity_id
_entity_poly.type
_entity_poly.pdbx_seq_one_letter_code
_entity_poly.pdbx_strand_id
1 'polypeptide(L)' 'MFCMSTKAAAEISRPKVAFVIESLGEAKGELFRFSSPRTADSLLRKLPVSGRAAIYGQEVYFQVPVKAPGESPR' A
#
# COMPACT_ATOMS: atom_id res chain seq x y z
N MET A 1 30.78 13.32 6.39
CA MET A 1 30.23 12.88 5.08
C MET A 1 29.41 11.61 5.34
N PHE A 2 28.08 11.74 5.51
CA PHE A 2 27.22 10.58 5.76
C PHE A 2 26.78 10.01 4.42
N CYS A 3 27.36 8.88 4.02
CA CYS A 3 26.85 8.07 2.91
C CYS A 3 25.57 7.38 3.40
N MET A 4 24.42 8.04 3.20
CA MET A 4 23.11 7.42 3.45
C MET A 4 22.91 6.34 2.38
N SER A 5 22.80 5.08 2.82
CA SER A 5 22.45 3.94 1.97
C SER A 5 21.17 4.26 1.19
N THR A 6 21.31 4.48 -0.12
CA THR A 6 20.21 4.86 -1.03
C THR A 6 19.11 3.79 -1.10
N LYS A 7 19.44 2.53 -0.80
CA LYS A 7 18.49 1.42 -0.72
C LYS A 7 17.50 1.59 0.43
N ALA A 8 17.98 1.91 1.63
CA ALA A 8 17.11 2.07 2.80
C ALA A 8 16.16 3.25 2.63
N ALA A 9 16.65 4.38 2.10
CA ALA A 9 15.81 5.55 1.82
C ALA A 9 14.72 5.26 0.76
N ALA A 10 15.05 4.47 -0.27
CA ALA A 10 14.09 4.05 -1.29
C ALA A 10 13.00 3.13 -0.72
N GLU A 11 13.36 2.16 0.13
CA GLU A 11 12.40 1.26 0.79
C GLU A 11 11.47 2.00 1.76
N ILE A 12 11.96 3.04 2.42
CA ILE A 12 11.15 3.89 3.31
C ILE A 12 10.13 4.73 2.51
N SER A 13 10.53 5.23 1.33
CA SER A 13 9.68 6.05 0.46
C SER A 13 8.69 5.24 -0.37
N ARG A 14 9.10 4.02 -0.75
CA ARG A 14 8.32 3.09 -1.58
C ARG A 14 8.26 1.70 -0.96
N PRO A 15 7.54 1.54 0.16
CA PRO A 15 7.35 0.23 0.77
C PRO A 15 6.71 -0.74 -0.23
N LYS A 16 7.34 -1.89 -0.43
CA LYS A 16 6.84 -2.97 -1.29
C LYS A 16 5.75 -3.74 -0.55
N VAL A 17 4.67 -4.04 -1.26
CA VAL A 17 3.53 -4.81 -0.76
C VAL A 17 3.15 -5.90 -1.75
N ALA A 18 2.52 -6.96 -1.26
CA ALA A 18 1.97 -8.03 -2.08
C ALA A 18 0.49 -8.20 -1.75
N PHE A 19 -0.32 -8.39 -2.78
CA PHE A 19 -1.73 -8.75 -2.70
C PHE A 19 -1.83 -10.22 -3.09
N VAL A 20 -2.34 -11.03 -2.16
CA VAL A 20 -2.54 -12.47 -2.39
C VAL A 20 -4.04 -12.69 -2.52
N ILE A 21 -4.47 -13.19 -3.68
CA ILE A 21 -5.87 -13.53 -3.95
C ILE A 21 -5.96 -15.05 -4.00
N GLU A 22 -6.82 -15.61 -3.15
CA GLU A 22 -7.09 -17.04 -3.13
C GLU A 22 -7.48 -17.53 -4.53
N SER A 23 -6.88 -18.63 -4.96
CA SER A 23 -7.08 -19.26 -6.28
C SER A 23 -6.65 -18.45 -7.52
N LEU A 24 -6.23 -17.19 -7.38
CA LEU A 24 -5.74 -16.35 -8.49
C LEU A 24 -4.22 -16.14 -8.47
N GLY A 25 -3.61 -16.06 -7.28
CA GLY A 25 -2.17 -15.89 -7.10
C GLY A 25 -1.78 -14.58 -6.43
N GLU A 26 -0.56 -14.09 -6.73
CA GLU A 26 0.06 -12.94 -6.08
C GLU A 26 0.27 -11.78 -7.07
N ALA A 27 -0.10 -10.57 -6.66
CA ALA A 27 0.24 -9.33 -7.34
C ALA A 27 1.17 -8.47 -6.47
N LYS A 28 2.30 -8.03 -7.03
CA LYS A 28 3.29 -7.20 -6.33
C LYS A 28 3.09 -5.73 -6.67
N GLY A 29 3.31 -4.86 -5.69
CA GLY A 29 3.17 -3.42 -5.85
C GLY A 29 4.00 -2.62 -4.84
N GLU A 30 3.90 -1.30 -4.95
CA GLU A 30 4.58 -0.35 -4.06
C GLU A 30 3.57 0.69 -3.56
N LEU A 31 3.72 1.11 -2.30
CA LEU A 31 2.99 2.26 -1.77
C LEU A 31 3.86 3.51 -1.89
N PHE A 32 3.36 4.55 -2.55
CA PHE A 32 4.07 5.82 -2.64
C PHE A 32 3.82 6.68 -1.40
N ARG A 33 4.67 6.50 -0.39
CA ARG A 33 4.55 7.21 0.90
C ARG A 33 4.65 8.73 0.74
N PHE A 34 5.41 9.21 -0.24
CA PHE A 34 5.56 10.65 -0.48
C PHE A 34 4.29 11.31 -1.04
N SER A 35 3.39 10.57 -1.70
CA SER A 35 2.16 11.14 -2.27
C SER A 35 0.99 11.15 -1.29
N SER A 36 0.92 10.15 -0.39
CA SER A 36 -0.13 10.04 0.62
C SER A 36 0.44 9.44 1.91
N PRO A 37 1.25 10.20 2.67
CA PRO A 37 2.03 9.67 3.79
C PRO A 37 1.15 9.11 4.91
N ARG A 38 0.04 9.78 5.25
CA ARG A 38 -0.82 9.32 6.36
C ARG A 38 -1.56 8.04 5.99
N THR A 39 -2.01 7.95 4.74
CA THR A 39 -2.72 6.77 4.21
C THR A 39 -1.76 5.57 4.12
N ALA A 40 -0.58 5.77 3.54
CA ALA A 40 0.45 4.72 3.45
C ALA A 40 0.85 4.21 4.83
N ASP A 41 1.14 5.10 5.78
CA ASP A 41 1.53 4.73 7.14
C ASP A 41 0.42 3.97 7.88
N SER A 42 -0.82 4.39 7.70
CA SER A 42 -1.97 3.75 8.34
C SER A 42 -2.19 2.33 7.82
N LEU A 43 -2.01 2.12 6.51
CA LEU A 43 -2.09 0.79 5.91
C LEU A 43 -0.93 -0.10 6.37
N LEU A 44 0.31 0.39 6.30
CA LEU A 44 1.51 -0.38 6.67
C LEU A 44 1.46 -0.87 8.12
N ARG A 45 0.97 -0.03 9.05
CA ARG A 45 0.81 -0.40 10.47
C ARG A 45 -0.28 -1.44 10.72
N LYS A 46 -1.18 -1.65 9.76
CA LYS A 46 -2.30 -2.60 9.86
C LYS A 46 -2.07 -3.89 9.08
N LEU A 47 -0.95 -3.99 8.34
CA LEU A 47 -0.60 -5.23 7.66
C LEU A 47 -0.36 -6.37 8.67
N PRO A 48 -0.75 -7.61 8.34
CA PRO A 48 -1.47 -8.00 7.12
C PRO A 48 -2.96 -7.60 7.17
N VAL A 49 -3.51 -7.17 6.01
CA VAL A 49 -4.93 -6.85 5.86
C VAL A 49 -5.57 -7.89 4.93
N SER A 50 -6.76 -8.35 5.31
CA SER A 50 -7.54 -9.34 4.55
C SER A 50 -9.00 -8.92 4.49
N GLY A 51 -9.68 -9.27 3.40
CA GLY A 51 -11.08 -8.91 3.19
C GLY A 51 -11.64 -9.54 1.93
N ARG A 52 -12.95 -9.38 1.71
CA ARG A 52 -13.59 -9.82 0.46
C ARG A 52 -13.27 -8.82 -0.65
N ALA A 53 -12.77 -9.33 -1.77
CA ALA A 53 -12.60 -8.57 -2.98
C ALA A 53 -13.93 -8.46 -3.73
N ALA A 54 -14.18 -7.29 -4.30
CA ALA A 54 -15.29 -6.99 -5.20
C ALA A 54 -14.73 -6.37 -6.47
N ILE A 55 -15.25 -6.79 -7.61
CA ILE A 55 -14.85 -6.26 -8.91
C ILE A 55 -15.81 -5.15 -9.29
N TYR A 56 -15.27 -4.01 -9.70
CA TYR A 56 -16.05 -2.93 -10.28
C TYR A 56 -15.36 -2.43 -11.55
N GLY A 57 -15.97 -2.71 -12.70
CA GLY A 57 -15.35 -2.47 -14.01
C GLY A 57 -14.09 -3.32 -14.19
N GLN A 58 -12.93 -2.66 -14.35
CA GLN A 58 -11.62 -3.31 -14.49
C GLN A 58 -10.80 -3.27 -13.19
N GLU A 59 -11.39 -2.84 -12.09
CA GLU A 59 -10.72 -2.62 -10.81
C GLU A 59 -11.21 -3.61 -9.76
N VAL A 60 -10.30 -3.96 -8.84
CA VAL A 60 -10.59 -4.84 -7.70
C VAL A 60 -10.49 -4.02 -6.42
N TYR A 61 -11.59 -3.98 -5.69
CA TYR A 61 -11.71 -3.27 -4.42
C TYR A 61 -11.87 -4.26 -3.28
N PHE A 62 -11.28 -3.98 -2.12
CA PHE A 62 -11.53 -4.74 -0.91
C PHE A 62 -11.54 -3.77 0.28
N GLN A 63 -12.27 -4.16 1.33
CA GLN A 63 -12.34 -3.33 2.52
C GLN A 63 -11.10 -3.51 3.39
N VAL A 64 -10.60 -2.39 3.94
CA VAL A 64 -9.48 -2.34 4.87
C VAL A 64 -9.93 -1.73 6.20
N PRO A 65 -9.39 -2.15 7.36
CA PRO A 65 -9.75 -1.61 8.67
C PRO A 65 -9.06 -0.26 8.95
N VAL A 66 -8.92 0.59 7.93
CA VAL A 66 -8.26 1.89 7.99
C VAL A 66 -9.28 2.95 7.57
N LYS A 67 -9.47 3.95 8.42
CA LYS A 67 -10.20 5.17 8.08
C LYS A 67 -9.18 6.29 7.92
N ALA A 68 -8.94 6.71 6.68
CA ALA A 68 -8.11 7.87 6.39
C ALA A 68 -9.02 9.01 5.88
N PRO A 69 -8.86 10.24 6.37
CA PRO A 69 -9.48 11.39 5.72
C PRO A 69 -8.88 11.55 4.31
N GLY A 70 -9.63 12.18 3.39
CA GLY A 70 -9.17 12.41 2.02
C GLY A 70 -7.78 13.03 1.99
N GLU A 71 -6.84 12.35 1.34
CA GLU A 71 -5.45 12.75 1.22
C GLU A 71 -5.05 12.62 -0.25
N SER A 72 -4.67 13.74 -0.87
CA SER A 72 -4.48 13.87 -2.32
C SER A 72 -5.77 13.70 -3.16
N PRO A 73 -6.82 14.51 -2.91
CA PRO A 73 -7.91 14.63 -3.86
C PRO A 73 -7.35 15.16 -5.19
N ARG A 74 -7.58 14.41 -6.27
CA ARG A 74 -7.41 14.92 -7.63
C ARG A 74 -8.59 15.78 -8.03
#